data_AF-A0A257TKM6-F1
#
_entry.id   AF-A0A257TKM6-F1
#
_cell.length_a   1.000
_cell.length_b   1.000
_cell.length_c   1.000
_cell.angle_alpha   90.00
_cell.angle_beta   90.00
_cell.angle_gamma   90.00
#
_symmetry.space_group_name_H-M   'P 1'
#
loop_
_entity.id
_entity.type
_entity.pdbx_description
1 polymer ?
#
loop_
_entity_poly.entity_id
_entity_poly.type
_entity_poly.pdbx_seq_one_letter_code
_entity_poly.pdbx_strand_id
1 'polypeptide(L)' 'MTSFEYGDGIRTWKGYDWETLNRLFEKGMISDPKTKAKSVWLTDEGAKKSEELFNKVFKRSR' A
#
# COMPACT_ATOMS: atom_id res chain seq x y z
N MET A 1 -5.37 4.98 0.11
CA MET A 1 -5.36 3.67 0.80
C MET A 1 -5.39 3.93 2.30
N THR A 2 -6.36 3.38 3.02
CA THR A 2 -6.37 3.43 4.49
C THR A 2 -5.54 2.24 5.00
N SER A 3 -4.34 2.53 5.48
CA SER A 3 -3.45 1.57 6.12
C SER A 3 -3.62 1.61 7.65
N PHE A 4 -3.50 0.44 8.30
CA PHE A 4 -3.56 0.28 9.74
C PHE A 4 -2.44 -0.66 10.20
N GLU A 5 -1.86 -0.39 11.35
CA GLU A 5 -0.82 -1.23 11.95
C GLU A 5 -1.46 -2.50 12.53
N TYR A 6 -0.87 -3.66 12.25
CA TYR A 6 -1.36 -4.94 12.73
C TYR A 6 -0.19 -5.89 13.01
N GLY A 7 0.14 -6.09 14.29
CA GLY A 7 1.33 -6.86 14.69
C GLY A 7 2.62 -6.14 14.31
N ASP A 8 3.60 -6.88 13.77
CA ASP A 8 4.91 -6.36 13.34
C ASP A 8 4.93 -5.63 11.98
N GLY A 9 3.79 -5.15 11.48
CA GLY A 9 3.79 -4.44 10.20
C GLY A 9 2.50 -3.71 9.84
N ILE A 10 2.55 -3.05 8.69
CA ILE A 10 1.45 -2.22 8.18
C ILE A 10 0.59 -3.06 7.23
N ARG A 11 -0.71 -3.11 7.52
CA ARG A 11 -1.73 -3.72 6.66
C ARG A 11 -2.56 -2.65 5.96
N THR A 12 -2.90 -2.90 4.70
CA THR A 12 -3.77 -2.05 3.90
C THR A 12 -4.98 -2.85 3.42
N TRP A 13 -6.16 -2.23 3.41
CA TRP A 13 -7.35 -2.86 2.85
C TRP A 13 -7.24 -2.99 1.33
N LYS A 14 -7.53 -4.18 0.80
CA LYS A 14 -7.66 -4.43 -0.64
C LYS A 14 -9.04 -4.00 -1.16
N GLY A 15 -9.41 -2.75 -0.87
CA GLY A 15 -10.63 -2.10 -1.35
C GLY A 15 -10.49 -1.47 -2.74
N TYR A 16 -9.40 -1.78 -3.46
CA TYR A 16 -9.11 -1.32 -4.81
C TYR A 16 -9.26 -2.47 -5.80
N ASP A 17 -9.49 -2.14 -7.07
CA ASP A 17 -9.63 -3.13 -8.14
C ASP A 17 -8.40 -4.06 -8.22
N TRP A 18 -8.63 -5.30 -8.65
CA TRP A 18 -7.59 -6.33 -8.73
C TRP A 18 -6.43 -5.91 -9.63
N GLU A 19 -6.72 -5.19 -10.72
CA GLU A 19 -5.69 -4.67 -11.63
C GLU A 19 -4.79 -3.64 -10.93
N THR A 20 -5.38 -2.78 -10.08
CA THR A 20 -4.63 -1.79 -9.30
C THR A 20 -3.72 -2.48 -8.28
N LEU A 21 -4.22 -3.52 -7.60
CA LEU A 21 -3.43 -4.32 -6.66
C LEU A 21 -2.31 -5.08 -7.38
N ASN A 22 -2.58 -5.67 -8.54
CA ASN A 22 -1.58 -6.38 -9.32
C ASN A 22 -0.45 -5.44 -9.74
N ARG A 23 -0.78 -4.24 -10.21
CA ARG A 23 0.23 -3.24 -10.60
C ARG A 23 1.07 -2.73 -9.43
N LEU A 24 0.49 -2.64 -8.22
CA LEU A 24 1.22 -2.31 -7.00
C LEU A 24 2.13 -3.46 -6.55
N PHE A 25 1.66 -4.70 -6.70
CA PHE A 25 2.44 -5.90 -6.42
C PHE A 25 3.62 -6.05 -7.40
N GLU A 26 3.39 -5.85 -8.70
CA GLU A 26 4.45 -5.83 -9.71
C GLU A 26 5.51 -4.74 -9.45
N LYS A 27 5.09 -3.63 -8.82
CA LYS A 27 6.01 -2.57 -8.38
C LYS A 27 6.71 -2.86 -7.04
N GLY A 28 6.45 -4.01 -6.42
CA GLY A 28 7.02 -4.39 -5.12
C GLY A 28 6.49 -3.57 -3.95
N MET A 29 5.36 -2.86 -4.10
CA MET A 29 4.82 -1.95 -3.07
C MET A 29 3.92 -2.65 -2.05
N ILE A 30 3.34 -3.79 -2.43
CA ILE A 30 2.48 -4.59 -1.55
C ILE A 30 2.88 -6.05 -1.65
N SER A 31 2.58 -6.83 -0.61
CA SER A 31 2.72 -8.27 -0.62
C SER A 31 1.59 -8.93 -1.42
N ASP A 32 1.70 -10.24 -1.67
CA ASP A 32 0.85 -10.99 -2.60
C ASP A 32 -0.66 -10.70 -2.37
N PRO A 33 -1.33 -10.04 -3.34
CA PRO A 33 -2.73 -9.71 -3.21
C PRO A 33 -3.62 -10.95 -3.33
N LYS A 34 -3.14 -12.03 -3.96
CA LYS A 34 -3.78 -13.35 -4.21
C LYS A 34 -4.09 -14.17 -2.95
N THR A 35 -3.92 -13.60 -1.76
CA THR A 35 -4.30 -14.22 -0.50
C THR A 35 -5.81 -14.08 -0.20
N LYS A 36 -6.41 -15.05 0.51
CA LYS A 36 -7.82 -14.99 0.99
C LYS A 36 -8.10 -13.87 2.02
N ALA A 37 -7.08 -13.17 2.49
CA ALA A 37 -7.22 -12.11 3.47
C ALA A 37 -7.99 -10.90 2.88
N LYS A 38 -8.64 -10.09 3.73
CA LYS A 38 -9.25 -8.81 3.32
C LYS A 38 -8.26 -7.64 3.30
N SER A 39 -7.02 -7.90 3.72
CA SER A 39 -5.93 -6.93 3.79
C SER A 39 -4.66 -7.50 3.18
N VAL A 40 -3.83 -6.63 2.59
CA VAL A 40 -2.47 -6.95 2.12
C VAL A 40 -1.45 -6.28 3.03
N TRP A 41 -0.26 -6.88 3.14
CA TRP A 41 0.86 -6.24 3.82
C TRP A 41 1.50 -5.21 2.90
N LEU A 42 1.81 -4.04 3.45
CA LEU A 42 2.66 -3.06 2.78
C LEU A 42 4.11 -3.52 2.92
N THR A 43 4.89 -3.47 1.84
CA THR A 43 6.34 -3.68 1.92
C THR A 43 7.02 -2.40 2.42
N ASP A 44 8.26 -2.50 2.92
CA ASP A 44 9.03 -1.33 3.36
C ASP A 44 9.22 -0.31 2.23
N GLU A 45 9.49 -0.79 1.01
CA GLU A 45 9.54 0.05 -0.20
C GLU A 45 8.19 0.70 -0.52
N GLY A 46 7.09 -0.05 -0.37
CA GLY A 46 5.74 0.46 -0.55
C GLY A 46 5.39 1.56 0.46
N ALA A 47 5.80 1.38 1.72
CA ALA A 47 5.63 2.37 2.79
C ALA A 47 6.37 3.67 2.45
N LYS A 48 7.66 3.59 2.15
CA LYS A 48 8.49 4.74 1.77
C LYS A 48 7.93 5.47 0.56
N LYS A 49 7.58 4.74 -0.49
CA LYS A 49 7.09 5.33 -1.74
C LYS A 49 5.69 5.92 -1.58
N SER A 50 4.84 5.32 -0.75
CA SER A 50 3.56 5.89 -0.37
C SER A 50 3.75 7.19 0.42
N GLU A 51 4.70 7.23 1.35
CA GLU A 51 5.04 8.44 2.10
C GLU A 51 5.62 9.53 1.19
N GLU A 52 6.51 9.20 0.26
CA GLU A 52 7.05 10.15 -0.73
C GLU A 52 5.95 10.71 -1.63
N LEU A 53 5.06 9.86 -2.15
CA LEU A 53 3.93 10.28 -2.96
C LEU A 53 2.93 11.11 -2.15
N PHE A 54 2.66 10.72 -0.90
CA PHE A 54 1.82 11.50 0.00
C PHE A 54 2.42 12.88 0.23
N ASN A 55 3.72 12.98 0.52
CA ASN A 55 4.41 14.26 0.62
C ASN A 55 4.33 15.04 -0.70
N LYS A 56 4.51 14.41 -1.87
CA LYS A 56 4.44 15.12 -3.16
C LYS A 56 3.04 15.64 -3.50
N VAL A 57 2.00 14.90 -3.15
CA VAL A 57 0.60 15.24 -3.46
C VAL A 57 0.01 16.17 -2.41
N PHE A 58 0.30 15.95 -1.13
CA PHE A 58 -0.24 16.72 0.00
C PHE A 58 0.67 17.84 0.52
N LYS A 59 2.00 17.79 0.36
CA LYS A 59 2.88 18.97 0.60
C LYS A 59 2.95 19.91 -0.60
N ARG A 60 1.93 19.94 -1.46
CA ARG A 60 1.82 21.03 -2.42
C ARG A 60 1.51 22.30 -1.61
N SER A 61 2.55 23.13 -1.50
CA SER A 61 2.63 24.45 -0.86
C SER A 61 1.28 25.13 -0.67
N ARG A 62 0.96 25.43 0.59
CA ARG A 62 0.16 26.62 0.89
C ARG A 62 1.05 27.85 0.74
#